data_AF-A0A0G0DY23-F1
#
_entry.id   AF-A0A0G0DY23-F1
#
_cell.length_a   1.000
_cell.length_b   1.000
_cell.length_c   1.000
_cell.angle_alpha   90.00
_cell.angle_beta   90.00
_cell.angle_gamma   90.00
#
_symmetry.space_group_name_H-M   'P 1'
#
loop_
_entity.id
_entity.type
_entity.pdbx_description
1 polymer ?
#
loop_
_entity_poly.entity_id
_entity_poly.type
_entity_poly.pdbx_seq_one_letter_code
_entity_poly.pdbx_strand_id
1 'polypeptide(L)'
;MNINDENKKPNCKTGLKKNVIKKDVFEREILLCKNLSKENGGKCNWGICKKCGVLPLLHKLHKGVLLEKPKEIKEMKNNNLSF
;
A
#
# COMPACT_ATOMS: atom_id res chain seq x y z
N MET A 1 -16.45 -16.98 -21.00
CA MET A 1 -16.06 -16.64 -19.61
C MET A 1 -17.18 -17.11 -18.71
N ASN A 2 -16.95 -18.18 -17.94
CA ASN A 2 -17.86 -18.56 -16.86
C ASN A 2 -17.19 -18.14 -15.55
N ILE A 3 -17.89 -17.38 -14.73
CA ILE A 3 -18.05 -17.57 -13.28
C ILE A 3 -19.09 -16.54 -12.84
N ASN A 4 -20.19 -17.08 -12.31
CA ASN A 4 -21.17 -16.39 -11.49
C ASN A 4 -20.46 -15.71 -10.29
N ASP A 5 -20.27 -14.40 -10.31
CA ASP A 5 -19.71 -13.62 -9.17
C ASP A 5 -20.63 -12.44 -8.78
N GLU A 6 -21.89 -12.44 -9.24
CA GLU A 6 -22.85 -11.34 -8.99
C GLU A 6 -23.45 -11.35 -7.57
N ASN A 7 -23.14 -12.37 -6.75
CA ASN A 7 -23.73 -12.56 -5.42
C ASN A 7 -22.75 -12.49 -4.22
N LYS A 8 -21.47 -12.13 -4.43
CA LYS A 8 -20.54 -11.93 -3.30
C LYS A 8 -20.67 -10.52 -2.74
N LYS A 9 -21.02 -10.41 -1.44
CA LYS A 9 -20.94 -9.13 -0.71
C LYS A 9 -19.55 -8.51 -0.90
N PRO A 10 -19.45 -7.25 -1.40
CA PRO A 10 -18.17 -6.59 -1.57
C PRO A 10 -17.49 -6.49 -0.21
N ASN A 11 -16.24 -6.94 -0.15
CA ASN A 11 -15.39 -6.83 1.02
C ASN A 11 -14.01 -6.32 0.60
N CYS A 12 -13.22 -5.89 1.56
CA CYS A 12 -11.88 -5.36 1.29
C CYS A 12 -10.92 -6.41 0.68
N LYS A 13 -11.29 -7.69 0.72
CA LYS A 13 -10.55 -8.87 0.21
C LYS A 13 -10.97 -9.28 -1.21
N THR A 14 -12.08 -8.74 -1.74
CA THR A 14 -12.60 -9.13 -3.05
C THR A 14 -11.86 -8.36 -4.14
N GLY A 15 -11.27 -9.08 -5.09
CA GLY A 15 -11.16 -8.60 -6.47
C GLY A 15 -10.08 -7.57 -6.81
N LEU A 16 -9.01 -7.38 -6.03
CA LEU A 16 -7.93 -6.52 -6.53
C LEU A 16 -6.94 -7.30 -7.41
N LYS A 17 -7.06 -7.09 -8.73
CA LYS A 17 -6.14 -7.65 -9.73
C LYS A 17 -4.70 -7.23 -9.42
N LYS A 18 -3.75 -8.16 -9.50
CA LYS A 18 -2.32 -7.83 -9.37
C LYS A 18 -1.91 -6.82 -10.45
N ASN A 19 -1.03 -5.89 -10.10
CA ASN A 19 -0.57 -4.80 -10.96
C ASN A 19 -1.68 -3.85 -11.45
N VAL A 20 -2.62 -3.45 -10.58
CA VAL A 20 -3.52 -2.31 -10.88
C VAL A 20 -2.70 -1.07 -11.21
N ILE A 21 -1.64 -0.85 -10.43
CA ILE A 21 -0.57 0.10 -10.77
C ILE A 21 0.64 -0.65 -11.32
N LYS A 22 1.27 -0.04 -12.32
CA LYS A 22 2.52 -0.53 -12.90
C LYS A 22 3.64 -0.49 -11.85
N LYS A 23 4.64 -1.35 -12.03
CA LYS A 23 5.78 -1.49 -11.10
C LYS A 23 6.58 -0.19 -10.96
N ASP A 24 6.81 0.52 -12.06
CA ASP A 24 7.50 1.81 -12.10
C ASP A 24 6.76 2.89 -11.29
N VAL A 25 5.44 2.96 -11.41
CA VAL A 25 4.61 3.86 -10.60
C VAL A 25 4.73 3.50 -9.12
N PHE A 26 4.59 2.21 -8.78
CA PHE A 26 4.76 1.76 -7.39
C PHE A 26 6.12 2.16 -6.82
N GLU A 27 7.21 1.86 -7.53
CA GLU A 27 8.58 2.16 -7.07
C GLU A 27 8.82 3.67 -6.94
N ARG A 28 8.33 4.47 -7.89
CA ARG A 28 8.43 5.94 -7.83
C ARG A 28 7.68 6.51 -6.61
N GLU A 29 6.46 6.05 -6.35
CA GLU A 29 5.69 6.54 -5.20
C GLU A 29 6.30 6.09 -3.85
N ILE A 30 6.87 4.88 -3.78
CA ILE A 30 7.62 4.42 -2.60
C ILE A 30 8.85 5.31 -2.37
N LEU A 31 9.62 5.61 -3.41
CA LEU A 31 10.80 6.47 -3.34
C LEU A 31 10.41 7.88 -2.88
N LEU A 32 9.32 8.44 -3.40
CA LEU A 32 8.81 9.74 -2.99
C LEU A 32 8.43 9.75 -1.51
N CYS A 33 7.71 8.72 -1.02
CA CYS A 33 7.38 8.59 0.39
C CYS A 33 8.62 8.57 1.28
N LYS A 34 9.67 7.86 0.84
CA LYS A 34 10.94 7.75 1.56
C LYS A 34 11.68 9.08 1.64
N ASN A 35 11.77 9.80 0.54
CA ASN A 35 12.43 11.10 0.49
C ASN A 35 11.69 12.12 1.36
N LEU A 36 10.38 12.25 1.20
CA LEU A 36 9.59 13.20 1.99
C LEU A 36 9.63 12.87 3.49
N SER A 37 9.57 11.58 3.86
CA SER A 37 9.71 11.16 5.26
C SER A 37 11.07 11.55 5.83
N LYS A 38 12.15 11.42 5.05
CA LYS A 38 13.51 11.78 5.50
C LYS A 38 13.66 13.30 5.64
N GLU A 39 13.19 14.06 4.66
CA GLU A 39 13.31 15.51 4.61
C GLU A 39 12.48 16.21 5.70
N ASN A 40 11.29 15.68 6.01
CA ASN A 40 10.34 16.32 6.92
C ASN A 40 10.21 15.64 8.29
N GLY A 41 11.21 14.84 8.70
CA GLY A 41 11.25 14.23 10.04
C GLY A 41 10.09 13.26 10.31
N GLY A 42 9.82 12.35 9.37
CA GLY A 42 8.78 11.32 9.50
C GLY A 42 7.37 11.79 9.14
N LYS A 43 7.26 12.87 8.35
CA LYS A 43 6.00 13.47 7.92
C LYS A 43 5.98 13.72 6.42
N CYS A 44 4.80 13.90 5.85
CA CYS A 44 4.61 14.46 4.51
C CYS A 44 3.23 15.13 4.44
N ASN A 45 2.81 15.56 3.25
CA ASN A 45 1.49 16.19 3.05
C ASN A 45 0.31 15.27 3.40
N TRP A 46 0.53 13.95 3.49
CA TRP A 46 -0.46 12.98 3.93
C TRP A 46 -0.48 12.78 5.47
N GLY A 47 0.34 13.54 6.21
CA GLY A 47 0.44 13.49 7.67
C GLY A 47 1.67 12.73 8.17
N ILE A 48 1.51 12.02 9.30
CA ILE A 48 2.61 11.32 9.98
C ILE A 48 2.83 9.95 9.34
N CYS A 49 4.02 9.70 8.79
CA CYS A 49 4.35 8.48 8.04
C CYS A 49 4.15 7.20 8.87
N LYS A 50 4.45 7.21 10.17
CA LYS A 50 4.19 6.08 11.09
C LYS A 50 2.72 5.65 11.11
N LYS A 51 1.78 6.62 11.03
CA LYS A 51 0.33 6.40 11.04
C LYS A 51 -0.28 6.34 9.63
N CYS A 52 0.51 6.54 8.58
CA CYS A 52 0.02 6.67 7.21
C CYS A 52 -0.47 5.32 6.63
N GLY A 53 -1.58 5.37 5.86
CA GLY A 53 -2.17 4.22 5.16
C GLY A 53 -1.76 4.09 3.68
N VAL A 54 -1.00 5.06 3.15
CA VAL A 54 -0.60 5.10 1.73
C VAL A 54 0.27 3.90 1.35
N LEU A 55 1.26 3.54 2.18
CA LEU A 55 2.12 2.38 1.89
C LEU A 55 1.32 1.06 1.80
N PRO A 56 0.45 0.72 2.77
CA PRO A 56 -0.42 -0.46 2.64
C PRO A 56 -1.32 -0.42 1.41
N LEU A 57 -1.83 0.76 1.04
CA LEU A 57 -2.65 0.94 -0.14
C LEU A 57 -1.85 0.67 -1.43
N LEU A 58 -0.66 1.28 -1.59
CA LEU A 58 0.22 1.04 -2.73
C LEU A 58 0.61 -0.43 -2.85
N HIS A 59 0.90 -1.08 -1.72
CA HIS A 59 1.17 -2.51 -1.67
C HIS A 59 -0.01 -3.32 -2.19
N LYS A 60 -1.23 -3.00 -1.74
CA LYS A 60 -2.46 -3.63 -2.25
C LYS A 60 -2.63 -3.42 -3.74
N LEU A 61 -2.50 -2.18 -4.23
CA LEU A 61 -2.69 -1.83 -5.65
C LEU A 61 -1.68 -2.53 -6.57
N HIS A 62 -0.44 -2.70 -6.13
CA HIS A 62 0.59 -3.35 -6.93
C HIS A 62 0.56 -4.88 -6.78
N LYS A 63 0.53 -5.40 -5.54
CA LYS A 63 0.65 -6.84 -5.26
C LYS A 63 -0.68 -7.58 -5.27
N GLY A 64 -1.81 -6.88 -5.20
CA GLY A 64 -3.15 -7.48 -5.05
C GLY A 64 -3.45 -7.99 -3.64
N VAL A 65 -2.57 -7.71 -2.65
CA VAL A 65 -2.66 -8.26 -1.29
C VAL A 65 -3.00 -7.16 -0.29
N LEU A 66 -4.07 -7.34 0.46
CA LEU A 66 -4.39 -6.49 1.61
C LEU A 66 -3.65 -6.99 2.84
N LEU A 67 -2.81 -6.15 3.44
CA LEU A 67 -2.17 -6.42 4.73
C LEU A 67 -3.14 -6.04 5.85
N GLU A 68 -3.61 -7.04 6.61
CA GLU A 68 -4.54 -6.82 7.72
C GLU A 68 -3.85 -6.90 9.09
N LYS A 69 -2.75 -7.66 9.20
CA LYS A 69 -2.07 -7.83 10.49
C LYS A 69 -1.18 -6.64 10.79
N PRO A 70 -1.25 -6.06 12.00
CA PRO A 70 -0.40 -4.93 12.41
C PRO A 70 1.10 -5.21 12.25
N LYS A 71 1.53 -6.45 12.48
CA LYS A 71 2.93 -6.88 12.32
C LYS A 71 3.40 -6.79 10.87
N GLU A 72 2.61 -7.30 9.93
CA GLU A 72 2.91 -7.26 8.49
C GLU A 72 2.96 -5.81 7.97
N ILE A 73 2.02 -4.97 8.43
CA ILE A 73 2.00 -3.54 8.11
C ILE A 73 3.27 -2.85 8.64
N LYS A 74 3.67 -3.16 9.88
CA LYS A 74 4.87 -2.60 10.51
C LYS A 74 6.15 -3.01 9.78
N GLU A 75 6.30 -4.29 9.45
CA GLU A 75 7.44 -4.81 8.69
C GLU A 75 7.53 -4.16 7.31
N MET A 76 6.43 -4.08 6.58
CA MET A 76 6.40 -3.42 5.28
C MET A 76 6.79 -1.94 5.40
N LYS A 77 6.26 -1.23 6.40
CA LYS A 77 6.64 0.17 6.65
C LYS A 77 8.13 0.31 6.96
N ASN A 78 8.69 -0.52 7.83
CA ASN A 78 10.11 -0.48 8.19
C ASN A 78 11.05 -0.82 7.01
N ASN A 79 10.62 -1.71 6.10
CA ASN A 79 11.40 -2.06 4.91
C ASN A 79 11.45 -0.91 3.89
N ASN A 80 10.42 -0.05 3.86
CA ASN A 80 10.33 1.04 2.89
C ASN A 80 10.71 2.41 3.48
N LEU A 81 10.55 2.59 4.78
CA LEU A 81 10.82 3.81 5.52
C LEU A 81 11.71 3.49 6.72
N SER A 82 12.83 4.20 6.82
CA SER A 82 13.63 4.25 8.04
C SER A 82 13.05 5.36 8.92
N PHE A 83 12.52 5.00 10.08
CA PHE A 83 12.00 5.93 11.08
C PHE A 83 12.94 6.02 12.27
#